data_AF-A0A7Y0N462-F1
#
_entry.id   AF-A0A7Y0N462-F1
#
_cell.length_a   1.000
_cell.length_b   1.000
_cell.length_c   1.000
_cell.angle_alpha   90.00
_cell.angle_beta   90.00
_cell.angle_gamma   90.00
#
_symmetry.space_group_name_H-M   'P 1'
#
loop_
_entity.id
_entity.type
_entity.pdbx_description
1 polymer ?
#
loop_
_entity_poly.entity_id
_entity_poly.type
_entity_poly.pdbx_seq_one_letter_code
_entity_poly.pdbx_strand_id
1 'polypeptide(L)'
;FQISKDEYLDILFEDLELPNLEKNQIAKITEWKTHRAGFQTAGIPSNISVIRSLQQSLARRTAMTAGKKRRLKELEDELTRIKNIEPAQQLEENRLKKEIEELRKKIENVPFIDTFDLRFKNYEKRPVPSSQAVMFC
;
A
#
# COMPACT_ATOMS: atom_id res chain seq x y z
N PHE A 1 39.06 -34.60 -61.22
CA PHE A 1 39.15 -34.17 -59.81
C PHE A 1 37.82 -34.49 -59.16
N GLN A 2 37.75 -35.51 -58.30
CA GLN A 2 36.59 -35.77 -57.46
C GLN A 2 36.91 -35.18 -56.10
N ILE A 3 36.36 -34.01 -55.81
CA ILE A 3 36.47 -33.38 -54.50
C ILE A 3 35.52 -34.14 -53.57
N SER A 4 35.99 -34.48 -52.37
CA SER A 4 35.13 -35.12 -51.37
C SER A 4 34.09 -34.13 -50.85
N LYS A 5 32.96 -34.62 -50.33
CA LYS A 5 31.92 -33.74 -49.76
C LYS A 5 32.47 -32.81 -48.68
N ASP A 6 33.44 -33.30 -47.91
CA ASP A 6 34.05 -32.56 -46.81
C ASP A 6 35.00 -31.46 -47.32
N GLU A 7 35.83 -31.75 -48.33
CA GLU A 7 36.66 -30.72 -48.98
C GLU A 7 35.83 -29.62 -49.67
N TYR A 8 34.66 -29.97 -50.24
CA TYR A 8 33.77 -28.97 -50.80
C TYR A 8 33.23 -28.01 -49.73
N LEU A 9 32.96 -28.51 -48.54
CA LEU A 9 32.47 -27.67 -47.43
C LEU A 9 33.58 -26.76 -46.91
N ASP A 10 34.79 -27.28 -46.73
CA ASP A 10 35.92 -26.48 -46.26
C ASP A 10 36.23 -25.31 -47.21
N ILE A 11 36.24 -25.55 -48.54
CA ILE A 11 36.45 -24.49 -49.54
C ILE A 11 35.28 -23.49 -49.55
N LEU A 12 34.05 -23.92 -49.27
CA LEU A 12 32.89 -23.04 -49.23
C LEU A 12 32.91 -22.11 -48.01
N PHE A 13 33.51 -22.56 -46.90
CA PHE A 13 33.55 -21.82 -45.63
C PHE A 13 34.89 -21.11 -45.35
N GLU A 14 35.91 -21.31 -46.18
CA GLU A 14 37.22 -20.64 -46.07
C GLU A 14 37.11 -19.10 -46.07
N ASP A 15 36.08 -18.55 -46.74
CA ASP A 15 35.78 -17.10 -46.78
C ASP A 15 34.63 -16.66 -45.85
N LEU A 16 34.09 -17.56 -45.01
CA LEU A 16 32.98 -17.31 -44.07
C LEU A 16 33.42 -17.22 -42.60
N GLU A 17 34.71 -17.09 -42.33
CA GLU A 17 35.20 -16.77 -40.99
C GLU A 17 34.71 -15.38 -40.59
N LEU A 18 33.74 -15.34 -39.68
CA LEU A 18 33.13 -14.11 -39.17
C LEU A 18 34.20 -13.21 -38.51
N PRO A 19 34.69 -12.14 -39.16
CA PRO A 19 35.86 -11.38 -38.69
C PRO A 19 35.56 -10.51 -37.46
N ASN A 20 34.31 -10.52 -36.99
CA ASN A 20 33.79 -9.58 -36.00
C ASN A 20 33.08 -10.29 -34.83
N LEU A 21 33.40 -11.55 -34.53
CA LEU A 21 32.77 -12.26 -33.42
C LEU A 21 33.18 -11.73 -32.02
N GLU A 22 34.26 -10.96 -31.92
CA GLU A 22 34.84 -10.60 -30.62
C GLU A 22 34.36 -9.28 -30.00
N LYS A 23 33.59 -8.41 -30.69
CA LYS A 23 33.31 -7.06 -30.15
C LYS A 23 31.89 -6.53 -30.33
N ASN A 24 30.91 -7.41 -30.46
CA ASN A 24 29.56 -7.04 -30.04
C ASN A 24 29.32 -7.57 -28.63
N GLN A 25 30.04 -7.01 -27.65
CA GLN A 25 29.45 -6.87 -26.32
C GLN A 25 28.25 -5.95 -26.51
N ILE A 26 27.12 -6.54 -26.88
CA ILE A 26 25.84 -5.89 -27.00
C ILE A 26 25.68 -5.11 -25.71
N ALA A 27 25.78 -3.77 -25.80
CA ALA A 27 25.55 -2.89 -24.67
C ALA A 27 24.16 -3.26 -24.16
N LYS A 28 24.11 -3.94 -23.01
CA LYS A 28 22.88 -4.40 -22.39
C LYS A 28 22.17 -3.15 -21.87
N ILE A 29 21.52 -2.41 -22.77
CA ILE A 29 20.70 -1.26 -22.41
C ILE A 29 19.56 -1.83 -21.59
N THR A 30 19.70 -1.72 -20.27
CA THR A 30 18.68 -2.19 -19.34
C THR A 30 17.54 -1.19 -19.41
N GLU A 31 16.48 -1.56 -20.11
CA GLU A 31 15.26 -0.77 -20.13
C GLU A 31 14.57 -0.84 -18.77
N TRP A 32 14.18 0.32 -18.23
CA TRP A 32 13.47 0.41 -16.96
C TRP A 32 12.01 0.74 -17.22
N LYS A 33 11.09 -0.02 -16.62
CA LYS A 33 9.66 0.33 -16.58
C LYS A 33 9.23 0.61 -15.16
N THR A 34 8.39 1.63 -15.00
CA THR A 34 7.76 1.95 -13.73
C THR A 34 6.60 0.99 -13.49
N HIS A 35 6.61 0.30 -12.36
CA HIS A 35 5.56 -0.64 -11.95
C HIS A 35 4.96 -0.23 -10.61
N ARG A 36 3.68 -0.54 -10.39
CA ARG A 36 3.00 -0.25 -9.12
C ARG A 36 3.52 -1.19 -8.02
N ALA A 37 4.08 -0.62 -6.96
CA ALA A 37 4.72 -1.33 -5.85
C ALA A 37 3.97 -1.16 -4.52
N GLY A 38 2.63 -1.09 -4.58
CA GLY A 38 1.77 -1.01 -3.39
C GLY A 38 1.59 0.41 -2.84
N PHE A 39 1.74 0.57 -1.53
CA PHE A 39 1.55 1.83 -0.82
C PHE A 39 2.68 2.09 0.18
N GLN A 40 2.95 3.37 0.42
CA GLN A 40 3.95 3.87 1.36
C GLN A 40 3.30 4.87 2.33
N THR A 41 3.92 5.10 3.48
CA THR A 41 3.42 5.98 4.55
C THR A 41 3.69 7.46 4.29
N ALA A 42 4.66 7.77 3.43
CA ALA A 42 5.02 9.12 3.03
C ALA A 42 5.12 9.24 1.51
N GLY A 43 4.86 10.42 0.97
CA GLY A 43 4.93 10.66 -0.47
C GLY A 43 4.39 12.02 -0.86
N ILE A 44 4.42 12.31 -2.15
CA ILE A 44 3.91 13.56 -2.70
C ILE A 44 2.36 13.53 -2.62
N PRO A 45 1.69 14.64 -2.25
CA PRO A 45 0.23 14.71 -2.15
C PRO A 45 -0.53 14.21 -3.38
N SER A 46 0.00 14.39 -4.59
CA SER A 46 -0.58 13.90 -5.84
C SER A 46 -0.75 12.37 -5.89
N ASN A 47 0.09 11.63 -5.16
CA ASN A 47 0.06 10.17 -5.10
C ASN A 47 -0.78 9.63 -3.94
N ILE A 48 -1.47 10.47 -3.17
CA ILE A 48 -2.27 10.01 -2.04
C ILE A 48 -3.34 9.02 -2.49
N SER A 49 -3.48 7.93 -1.75
CA SER A 49 -4.58 6.99 -1.87
C SER A 49 -5.64 7.36 -0.85
N VAL A 50 -6.63 8.14 -1.29
CA VAL A 50 -7.75 8.60 -0.45
C VAL A 50 -8.47 7.42 0.20
N ILE A 51 -8.81 6.39 -0.60
CA ILE A 51 -9.56 5.21 -0.11
C ILE A 51 -8.78 4.47 0.97
N ARG A 52 -7.50 4.15 0.74
CA ARG A 52 -6.69 3.43 1.73
C ARG A 52 -6.47 4.27 3.00
N SER A 53 -6.26 5.57 2.84
CA SER A 53 -6.04 6.47 3.97
C SER A 53 -7.29 6.60 4.84
N LEU A 54 -8.45 6.75 4.20
CA LEU A 54 -9.73 6.80 4.90
C LEU A 54 -10.06 5.49 5.62
N GLN A 55 -9.81 4.34 4.99
CA GLN A 55 -9.99 3.02 5.62
C GLN A 55 -9.17 2.90 6.92
N GLN A 56 -7.90 3.30 6.90
CA GLN A 56 -7.05 3.26 8.09
C GLN A 56 -7.50 4.25 9.17
N SER A 57 -7.89 5.45 8.76
CA SER A 57 -8.38 6.44 9.70
C SER A 57 -9.66 6.00 10.40
N LEU A 58 -10.61 5.40 9.67
CA LEU A 58 -11.83 4.86 10.26
C LEU A 58 -11.53 3.72 11.24
N ALA A 59 -10.60 2.83 10.90
CA ALA A 59 -10.17 1.76 11.79
C ALA A 59 -9.55 2.32 13.09
N ARG A 60 -8.62 3.28 12.96
CA ARG A 60 -7.97 3.96 14.09
C ARG A 60 -8.99 4.68 14.97
N ARG A 61 -9.88 5.48 14.37
CA ARG A 61 -10.93 6.20 15.09
C ARG A 61 -11.88 5.25 15.81
N THR A 62 -12.24 4.14 15.18
CA THR A 62 -13.06 3.09 15.81
C THR A 62 -12.34 2.51 17.03
N ALA A 63 -11.07 2.13 16.91
CA ALA A 63 -10.29 1.61 18.03
C ALA A 63 -10.17 2.63 19.19
N MET A 64 -9.86 3.89 18.87
CA MET A 64 -9.71 4.97 19.86
C MET A 64 -11.03 5.34 20.56
N THR A 65 -12.18 5.13 19.92
CA THR A 65 -13.50 5.48 20.46
C THR A 65 -14.27 4.30 21.04
N ALA A 66 -13.91 3.05 20.73
CA ALA A 66 -14.65 1.85 21.12
C ALA A 66 -14.91 1.76 22.63
N GLY A 67 -13.86 1.89 23.45
CA GLY A 67 -13.99 1.84 24.92
C GLY A 67 -14.86 2.98 25.47
N LYS A 68 -14.71 4.19 24.93
CA LYS A 68 -15.49 5.36 25.34
C LYS A 68 -16.97 5.21 24.98
N LYS A 69 -17.28 4.69 23.78
CA LYS A 69 -18.65 4.41 23.34
C LYS A 69 -19.31 3.33 24.19
N ARG A 70 -18.57 2.30 24.59
CA ARG A 70 -19.07 1.28 25.52
C ARG A 70 -19.44 1.90 26.87
N ARG A 71 -18.52 2.67 27.47
CA ARG A 71 -18.77 3.36 28.74
C ARG A 71 -19.91 4.37 28.66
N LEU A 72 -20.00 5.11 27.54
CA LEU A 72 -21.10 6.03 27.29
C LEU A 72 -22.45 5.31 27.34
N LYS A 73 -22.56 4.15 26.67
CA LYS A 73 -23.78 3.34 26.71
C LYS A 73 -24.11 2.87 28.13
N GLU A 74 -23.11 2.38 28.87
CA GLU A 74 -23.30 1.94 30.26
C GLU A 74 -23.84 3.07 31.16
N LEU A 75 -23.34 4.30 30.99
CA LEU A 75 -23.78 5.48 31.72
C LEU A 75 -25.17 5.96 31.30
N GLU A 76 -25.50 5.89 30.01
CA GLU A 76 -26.83 6.19 29.49
C GLU A 76 -27.87 5.20 30.05
N ASP A 77 -27.52 3.93 30.12
CA ASP A 77 -28.35 2.89 30.75
C ASP A 77 -28.51 3.15 32.25
N GLU A 78 -27.43 3.55 32.95
CA GLU A 78 -27.47 3.89 34.38
C GLU A 78 -28.32 5.13 34.66
N LEU A 79 -28.19 6.19 33.86
CA LEU A 79 -29.01 7.38 33.96
C LEU A 79 -30.50 7.05 33.77
N THR A 80 -30.80 6.14 32.84
CA THR A 80 -32.16 5.68 32.60
C THR A 80 -32.71 4.90 33.80
N ARG A 81 -31.88 4.08 34.46
CA ARG A 81 -32.27 3.39 35.70
C ARG A 81 -32.56 4.38 36.83
N ILE A 82 -31.66 5.32 37.10
CA ILE A 82 -31.80 6.28 38.21
C ILE A 82 -33.05 7.14 38.06
N LYS A 83 -33.38 7.55 36.83
CA LYS A 83 -34.60 8.32 36.54
C LYS A 83 -35.91 7.63 36.92
N ASN A 84 -35.90 6.30 37.01
CA ASN A 84 -37.08 5.49 37.32
C ASN A 84 -37.16 5.09 38.81
N ILE A 85 -36.21 5.52 39.64
CA ILE A 85 -36.16 5.20 41.08
C ILE A 85 -36.81 6.34 41.88
N GLU A 86 -37.65 5.97 42.85
CA GLU A 86 -38.15 6.88 43.89
C GLU A 86 -37.49 6.57 45.24
N PRO A 87 -37.10 7.60 46.04
CA PRO A 87 -37.19 9.03 45.73
C PRO A 87 -36.17 9.48 44.68
N ALA A 88 -36.49 10.56 43.96
CA ALA A 88 -35.66 11.09 42.88
C ALA A 88 -34.25 11.46 43.36
N GLN A 89 -33.22 10.94 42.69
CA GLN A 89 -31.81 11.17 43.03
C GLN A 89 -31.18 12.24 42.12
N GLN A 90 -31.66 13.48 42.23
CA GLN A 90 -31.29 14.58 41.32
C GLN A 90 -29.78 14.85 41.24
N LEU A 91 -29.05 14.68 42.35
CA LEU A 91 -27.61 14.91 42.40
C LEU A 91 -26.85 13.88 41.54
N GLU A 92 -27.22 12.61 41.66
CA GLU A 92 -26.62 11.51 40.89
C GLU A 92 -26.96 11.60 39.41
N GLU A 93 -28.21 11.96 39.07
CA GLU A 93 -28.58 12.23 37.68
C GLU A 93 -27.72 13.32 37.04
N ASN A 94 -27.52 14.44 37.74
CA ASN A 94 -26.75 15.56 37.24
C ASN A 94 -25.26 15.18 37.09
N ARG A 95 -24.74 14.34 37.98
CA ARG A 95 -23.38 13.78 37.87
C ARG A 95 -23.25 12.92 36.61
N LEU A 96 -24.16 11.97 36.39
CA LEU A 96 -24.14 11.10 35.21
C LEU A 96 -24.28 11.89 33.91
N LYS A 97 -25.18 12.88 33.86
CA LYS A 97 -25.32 13.77 32.69
C LYS A 97 -24.02 14.50 32.35
N LYS A 98 -23.29 14.99 33.36
CA LYS A 98 -21.97 15.63 33.16
C LYS A 98 -20.94 14.63 32.62
N GLU A 99 -20.85 13.43 33.19
CA GLU A 99 -19.90 12.40 32.74
C GLU A 99 -20.18 11.95 31.29
N ILE A 100 -21.47 11.79 30.94
CA ILE A 100 -21.93 11.51 29.57
C ILE A 100 -21.48 12.61 28.61
N GLU A 101 -21.69 13.87 28.97
CA GLU A 101 -21.33 15.01 28.11
C GLU A 101 -19.80 15.11 27.91
N GLU A 102 -19.02 14.90 28.97
CA GLU A 102 -17.57 14.85 28.87
C GLU A 102 -17.08 13.70 27.97
N LEU A 103 -17.69 12.52 28.08
CA LEU A 103 -17.35 11.38 27.23
C LEU A 103 -17.72 11.62 25.77
N ARG A 104 -18.88 12.24 25.50
CA ARG A 104 -19.30 12.64 24.15
C ARG A 104 -18.28 13.59 23.51
N LYS A 105 -17.86 14.63 24.24
CA LYS A 105 -16.80 15.56 23.79
C LYS A 105 -15.48 14.83 23.51
N LYS A 106 -15.07 13.91 24.40
CA LYS A 106 -13.85 13.10 24.20
C LYS A 106 -13.92 12.21 22.95
N ILE A 107 -15.10 11.72 22.59
CA ILE A 107 -15.30 10.92 21.37
C ILE A 107 -15.27 11.82 20.13
N GLU A 108 -15.92 12.98 20.19
CA GLU A 108 -15.99 13.95 19.09
C GLU A 108 -14.62 14.53 18.74
N ASN A 109 -13.81 14.82 19.77
CA ASN A 109 -12.44 15.32 19.60
C ASN A 109 -11.48 14.35 18.89
N VAL A 110 -11.87 13.08 18.66
CA VAL A 110 -11.04 12.16 17.89
C VAL A 110 -11.14 12.50 16.40
N PRO A 111 -10.02 12.89 15.75
CA PRO A 111 -10.03 13.39 14.38
C PRO A 111 -10.40 12.30 13.37
N PHE A 112 -11.04 12.71 12.28
CA PHE A 112 -11.44 11.82 11.18
C PHE A 112 -10.31 11.46 10.22
N ILE A 113 -9.20 12.20 10.22
CA ILE A 113 -8.00 11.93 9.43
C ILE A 113 -6.80 12.35 10.26
N ASP A 114 -5.74 11.56 10.21
CA ASP A 114 -4.44 11.88 10.81
C ASP A 114 -3.31 11.52 9.84
N THR A 115 -2.15 12.10 10.05
CA THR A 115 -0.91 11.90 9.29
C THR A 115 -0.51 10.42 9.22
N PHE A 116 -0.70 9.68 10.32
CA PHE A 116 -0.39 8.24 10.39
C PHE A 116 -1.28 7.39 9.48
N ASP A 117 -2.48 7.88 9.15
CA ASP A 117 -3.42 7.16 8.29
C ASP A 117 -3.09 7.35 6.81
N LEU A 118 -2.27 8.35 6.47
CA LEU A 118 -2.00 8.68 5.07
C LEU A 118 -1.22 7.57 4.38
N ARG A 119 -1.71 7.17 3.22
CA ARG A 119 -1.06 6.18 2.35
C ARG A 119 -0.93 6.75 0.96
N PHE A 120 0.26 6.63 0.39
CA PHE A 120 0.58 7.11 -0.94
C PHE A 120 0.86 5.93 -1.85
N LYS A 121 0.41 6.00 -3.10
CA LYS A 121 0.69 4.99 -4.12
C LYS A 121 2.22 4.93 -4.32
N ASN A 122 2.77 3.72 -4.25
CA ASN A 122 4.19 3.48 -4.48
C ASN A 122 4.42 2.95 -5.89
N TYR A 123 5.49 3.40 -6.53
CA TYR A 123 5.92 2.97 -7.84
C TYR A 123 7.43 2.73 -7.83
N GLU A 124 7.85 1.59 -8.35
CA GLU A 124 9.25 1.17 -8.40
C GLU A 124 9.68 0.95 -9.85
N LYS A 125 10.94 1.25 -10.15
CA LYS A 125 11.53 0.96 -11.47
C LYS A 125 12.01 -0.49 -11.47
N ARG A 126 11.46 -1.30 -12.37
CA ARG A 126 11.89 -2.69 -12.57
C ARG A 126 12.59 -2.82 -13.93
N PRO A 127 13.72 -3.55 -14.01
CA PRO A 127 14.34 -3.83 -15.30
C PRO A 127 13.42 -4.74 -16.12
N VAL A 128 13.24 -4.39 -17.39
CA VAL A 128 12.52 -5.22 -18.35
C VAL A 128 13.51 -6.22 -18.93
N PRO A 129 13.24 -7.54 -18.83
CA PRO A 129 14.10 -8.51 -19.50
C PRO A 129 13.99 -8.32 -21.02
N SER A 130 15.11 -8.05 -21.69
CA SER A 130 15.16 -8.04 -23.15
C SER A 130 15.12 -9.49 -23.66
N SER A 131 14.09 -9.86 -24.40
CA SER A 131 14.04 -11.15 -25.10
C SER A 131 14.93 -11.09 -26.35
N GLN A 132 16.24 -11.20 -26.18
CA GLN A 132 17.14 -11.41 -27.31
C GLN A 132 17.14 -12.91 -27.63
N ALA A 133 16.47 -13.28 -28.72
CA ALA A 133 16.61 -14.60 -29.31
C ALA A 133 17.99 -14.63 -29.99
N VAL A 134 18.94 -15.35 -29.41
CA VAL A 134 20.22 -15.64 -30.07
C VAL A 134 20.01 -16.91 -30.87
N MET A 135 19.92 -16.77 -32.19
CA MET A 135 19.95 -17.91 -33.10
C MET A 135 21.39 -18.41 -33.14
N PHE A 136 21.64 -19.57 -32.54
CA PHE A 136 22.87 -20.32 -32.78
C PHE A 136 22.65 -21.11 -34.07
N CYS A 137 23.36 -20.75 -35.14
CA CYS A 137 23.50 -21.59 -36.32
C CYS A 137 24.68 -22.52 -36.15
#